data_AF-A0AA37L4J0-F1
#
_entry.id   AF-A0AA37L4J0-F1
#
_cell.length_a   1.000
_cell.length_b   1.000
_cell.length_c   1.000
_cell.angle_alpha   90.00
_cell.angle_beta   90.00
_cell.angle_gamma   90.00
#
_symmetry.space_group_name_H-M   'P 1'
#
loop_
_entity.id
_entity.type
_entity.pdbx_description
1 polymer ?
#
loop_
_entity_poly.entity_id
_entity_poly.type
_entity_poly.pdbx_seq_one_letter_code
_entity_poly.pdbx_strand_id
1 'polypeptide(L)'
;MAGHFRGSLADPPAKSFPDRPQFSGFMKPCRFEGEVRNLEIVGSVPAELDGTFYRVMPDPQFPPFIKDDPWFNGDGNVSAFRFHDGNVDFQQKFVRTEKFVREREANRALGGAYRNKYTDLVELKVRTTANTNITYFNKSLLAMKEDAPPYLMDPNTLETIGLCDFDGQLPSCTFTAHPKMDPFTGELVSFGYEAKGDGTPDVCYFSIAPDGKFLQTVWLVAPVLGMIHDFAITENWILFPMIPLVCDLERMKAGGEHWQWDSNVPFYLGVLPRHGAKGSDVKWLRAPNAFPGHTANAYETPSGNIVYDLSLADKNVFFWWPDAEGNAPAPQDIHAQYVRYEFDPRATDSLDLPTPTTILHHDMEFPASTSASSPRLTGTASST
;
A
#
# COMPACT_ATOMS: atom_id res chain seq x y z
N MET A 1 -30.95 -3.91 5.93
CA MET A 1 -31.74 -2.67 5.74
C MET A 1 -31.29 -2.03 4.45
N ALA A 2 -32.19 -1.80 3.50
CA ALA A 2 -31.85 -1.21 2.21
C ALA A 2 -31.34 0.23 2.41
N GLY A 3 -30.05 0.46 2.19
CA GLY A 3 -29.46 1.80 2.23
C GLY A 3 -30.08 2.66 1.13
N HIS A 4 -30.51 3.88 1.49
CA HIS A 4 -30.98 4.86 0.52
C HIS A 4 -29.84 5.20 -0.46
N PHE A 5 -30.06 5.00 -1.76
CA PHE A 5 -29.10 5.40 -2.80
C PHE A 5 -28.91 6.92 -2.79
N ARG A 6 -27.67 7.40 -2.95
CA ARG A 6 -27.32 8.82 -2.94
C ARG A 6 -27.74 9.60 -4.20
N GLY A 7 -28.41 8.95 -5.16
CA GLY A 7 -28.94 9.56 -6.39
C GLY A 7 -29.88 8.63 -7.16
N SER A 8 -30.51 9.11 -8.24
CA SER A 8 -31.26 8.23 -9.14
C SER A 8 -30.30 7.30 -9.86
N LEU A 9 -30.56 5.99 -9.83
CA LEU A 9 -29.89 5.00 -10.67
C LEU A 9 -30.26 5.29 -12.14
N ALA A 10 -29.62 6.28 -12.75
CA ALA A 10 -29.98 6.76 -14.08
C ALA A 10 -29.80 5.67 -15.14
N ASP A 11 -28.83 4.77 -14.91
CA ASP A 11 -28.54 3.65 -15.79
C ASP A 11 -28.70 2.29 -15.11
N PRO A 12 -29.21 1.27 -15.83
CA PRO A 12 -29.18 -0.10 -15.37
C PRO A 12 -27.72 -0.53 -15.10
N PRO A 13 -27.48 -1.41 -14.11
CA PRO A 13 -26.13 -1.84 -13.78
C PRO A 13 -25.44 -2.46 -15.01
N ALA A 14 -24.16 -2.13 -15.20
CA ALA A 14 -23.35 -2.73 -16.24
C ALA A 14 -23.32 -4.26 -16.08
N LYS A 15 -23.66 -4.98 -17.15
CA LYS A 15 -23.74 -6.45 -17.15
C LYS A 15 -22.46 -7.13 -17.61
N SER A 16 -21.51 -6.37 -18.14
CA SER A 16 -20.24 -6.85 -18.66
C SER A 16 -19.13 -5.88 -18.29
N PHE A 17 -17.92 -6.40 -18.08
CA PHE A 17 -16.75 -5.55 -17.91
C PHE A 17 -16.50 -4.71 -19.17
N PRO A 18 -16.03 -3.45 -19.02
CA PRO A 18 -15.66 -2.62 -20.15
C PRO A 18 -14.58 -3.27 -21.02
N ASP A 19 -14.65 -3.10 -22.34
CA ASP A 19 -13.57 -3.49 -23.25
C ASP A 19 -12.46 -2.44 -23.21
N ARG A 20 -11.63 -2.53 -22.16
CA ARG A 20 -10.56 -1.59 -21.84
C ARG A 20 -9.32 -2.31 -21.34
N PRO A 21 -8.11 -1.74 -21.47
CA PRO A 21 -6.87 -2.39 -21.02
C PRO A 21 -6.91 -2.88 -19.57
N GLN A 22 -7.54 -2.13 -18.65
CA GLN A 22 -7.64 -2.51 -17.23
C GLN A 22 -8.56 -3.71 -16.93
N PHE A 23 -9.30 -4.23 -17.91
CA PHE A 23 -10.18 -5.40 -17.77
C PHE A 23 -9.97 -6.45 -18.88
N SER A 24 -8.86 -6.37 -19.62
CA SER A 24 -8.58 -7.25 -20.76
C SER A 24 -7.18 -7.86 -20.68
N GLY A 25 -6.93 -8.90 -21.49
CA GLY A 25 -5.64 -9.60 -21.50
C GLY A 25 -5.22 -10.10 -20.11
N PHE A 26 -4.02 -9.72 -19.67
CA PHE A 26 -3.47 -10.01 -18.34
C PHE A 26 -4.35 -9.48 -17.20
N MET A 27 -5.07 -8.37 -17.43
CA MET A 27 -5.89 -7.66 -16.45
C MET A 27 -7.33 -8.15 -16.41
N LYS A 28 -7.65 -9.20 -17.16
CA LYS A 28 -9.01 -9.72 -17.24
C LYS A 28 -9.46 -10.23 -15.85
N PRO A 29 -10.64 -9.81 -15.34
CA PRO A 29 -11.13 -10.26 -14.05
C PRO A 29 -11.21 -11.79 -13.95
N CYS A 30 -10.67 -12.34 -12.86
CA CYS A 30 -10.63 -13.77 -12.62
C CYS A 30 -11.86 -14.21 -11.82
N ARG A 31 -12.06 -13.58 -10.66
CA ARG A 31 -13.14 -13.78 -9.69
C ARG A 31 -13.25 -15.20 -9.14
N PHE A 32 -12.14 -15.93 -9.16
CA PHE A 32 -12.07 -17.30 -8.65
C PHE A 32 -11.94 -17.31 -7.12
N GLU A 33 -12.70 -18.19 -6.48
CA GLU A 33 -12.51 -18.64 -5.10
C GLU A 33 -12.55 -20.16 -5.08
N GLY A 34 -11.63 -20.80 -4.37
CA GLY A 34 -11.55 -22.25 -4.31
C GLY A 34 -10.20 -22.76 -3.82
N GLU A 35 -10.02 -24.07 -3.91
CA GLU A 35 -8.78 -24.75 -3.53
C GLU A 35 -8.40 -25.83 -4.54
N VAL A 36 -7.09 -26.11 -4.59
CA VAL A 36 -6.51 -27.22 -5.33
C VAL A 36 -5.47 -27.86 -4.44
N ARG A 37 -5.57 -29.17 -4.22
CA ARG A 37 -4.59 -29.94 -3.45
C ARG A 37 -3.55 -30.54 -4.38
N ASN A 38 -2.31 -30.58 -3.90
CA ASN A 38 -1.17 -31.18 -4.59
C ASN A 38 -1.06 -30.75 -6.06
N LEU A 39 -0.69 -29.47 -6.26
CA LEU A 39 -0.45 -28.91 -7.58
C LEU A 39 0.54 -29.77 -8.38
N GLU A 40 0.37 -29.81 -9.70
CA GLU A 40 1.34 -30.41 -10.60
C GLU A 40 2.68 -29.65 -10.51
N ILE A 41 3.77 -30.38 -10.30
CA ILE A 41 5.12 -29.83 -10.15
C ILE A 41 6.01 -30.38 -11.28
N VAL A 42 6.61 -29.46 -12.04
CA VAL A 42 7.70 -29.78 -12.98
C VAL A 42 9.02 -29.47 -12.29
N GLY A 43 9.86 -30.49 -12.07
CA GLY A 43 11.07 -30.39 -11.26
C GLY A 43 10.84 -30.92 -9.84
N SER A 44 11.39 -30.26 -8.83
CA SER A 44 11.25 -30.65 -7.43
C SER A 44 11.15 -29.43 -6.52
N VAL A 45 10.25 -29.47 -5.55
CA VAL A 45 10.19 -28.52 -4.44
C VAL A 45 11.06 -29.06 -3.29
N PRO A 46 11.97 -28.26 -2.71
CA PRO A 46 12.75 -28.69 -1.55
C PRO A 46 11.85 -29.13 -0.40
N ALA A 47 12.12 -30.31 0.17
CA ALA A 47 11.29 -30.89 1.23
C ALA A 47 11.36 -30.07 2.54
N GLU A 48 12.39 -29.24 2.68
CA GLU A 48 12.62 -28.36 3.82
C GLU A 48 11.74 -27.09 3.79
N LEU A 49 11.09 -26.78 2.68
CA LEU A 49 10.12 -25.68 2.63
C LEU A 49 8.81 -26.11 3.28
N ASP A 50 8.58 -25.62 4.49
CA ASP A 50 7.36 -25.81 5.26
C ASP A 50 6.80 -24.44 5.66
N GLY A 51 5.71 -24.03 5.02
CA GLY A 51 5.16 -22.69 5.20
C GLY A 51 4.18 -22.29 4.12
N THR A 52 3.77 -21.01 4.13
CA THR A 52 2.79 -20.50 3.17
C THR A 52 3.24 -19.19 2.56
N PHE A 53 3.24 -19.13 1.23
CA PHE A 53 3.36 -17.88 0.50
C PHE A 53 1.96 -17.30 0.25
N TYR A 54 1.70 -16.15 0.87
CA TYR A 54 0.48 -15.38 0.65
C TYR A 54 0.73 -14.25 -0.33
N ARG A 55 -0.24 -13.99 -1.20
CA ARG A 55 -0.27 -12.80 -2.07
C ARG A 55 -1.69 -12.33 -2.25
N VAL A 56 -1.89 -11.05 -2.53
CA VAL A 56 -3.20 -10.47 -2.83
C VAL A 56 -3.19 -9.89 -4.24
N MET A 57 -4.32 -9.97 -4.93
CA MET A 57 -4.53 -9.33 -6.22
C MET A 57 -5.80 -8.49 -6.19
N PRO A 58 -5.82 -7.28 -6.77
CA PRO A 58 -7.06 -6.59 -7.10
C PRO A 58 -7.82 -7.39 -8.17
N ASP A 59 -9.05 -7.79 -7.85
CA ASP A 59 -9.90 -8.60 -8.73
C ASP A 59 -11.35 -8.13 -8.58
N PRO A 60 -11.85 -7.23 -9.45
CA PRO A 60 -13.15 -6.59 -9.26
C PRO A 60 -14.29 -7.63 -9.31
N GLN A 61 -15.13 -7.65 -8.28
CA GLN A 61 -16.24 -8.59 -8.18
C GLN A 61 -17.29 -8.35 -9.29
N PHE A 62 -17.57 -7.08 -9.56
CA PHE A 62 -18.56 -6.63 -10.53
C PHE A 62 -17.97 -5.62 -11.53
N PRO A 63 -18.59 -5.48 -12.71
CA PRO A 63 -18.25 -4.40 -13.64
C PRO A 63 -18.42 -3.02 -12.97
N PRO A 64 -17.42 -2.13 -13.05
CA PRO A 64 -17.56 -0.79 -12.53
C PRO A 64 -18.53 0.04 -13.38
N PHE A 65 -19.18 1.02 -12.76
CA PHE A 65 -19.90 2.08 -13.47
C PHE A 65 -19.04 3.33 -13.67
N ILE A 66 -17.81 3.32 -13.15
CA ILE A 66 -16.80 4.35 -13.35
C ILE A 66 -16.01 4.01 -14.61
N LYS A 67 -15.97 4.96 -15.54
CA LYS A 67 -15.42 4.76 -16.88
C LYS A 67 -13.92 4.42 -16.84
N ASP A 68 -13.13 5.23 -16.14
CA ASP A 68 -11.65 5.19 -16.16
C ASP A 68 -11.06 4.72 -14.81
N ASP A 69 -11.76 3.80 -14.12
CA ASP A 69 -11.34 3.32 -12.81
C ASP A 69 -10.00 2.54 -12.89
N PRO A 70 -8.98 2.89 -12.10
CA PRO A 70 -7.72 2.16 -12.11
C PRO A 70 -7.90 0.76 -11.51
N TRP A 71 -7.08 -0.19 -11.98
CA TRP A 71 -7.07 -1.56 -11.45
C TRP A 71 -6.84 -1.64 -9.93
N PHE A 72 -6.22 -0.60 -9.35
CA PHE A 72 -6.03 -0.44 -7.91
C PHE A 72 -7.34 -0.39 -7.11
N ASN A 73 -8.51 -0.24 -7.76
CA ASN A 73 -9.83 -0.22 -7.14
C ASN A 73 -10.54 -1.60 -7.12
N GLY A 74 -9.91 -2.66 -7.65
CA GLY A 74 -10.47 -4.03 -7.62
C GLY A 74 -10.53 -4.61 -6.20
N ASP A 75 -11.44 -5.55 -5.93
CA ASP A 75 -11.58 -6.17 -4.61
C ASP A 75 -10.40 -7.10 -4.29
N GLY A 76 -9.94 -7.13 -3.04
CA GLY A 76 -8.79 -7.94 -2.64
C GLY A 76 -9.10 -9.44 -2.70
N ASN A 77 -8.39 -10.17 -3.55
CA ASN A 77 -8.46 -11.62 -3.66
C ASN A 77 -7.12 -12.24 -3.22
N VAL A 78 -7.13 -12.95 -2.10
CA VAL A 78 -5.93 -13.49 -1.45
C VAL A 78 -5.70 -14.93 -1.91
N SER A 79 -4.50 -15.22 -2.41
CA SER A 79 -4.03 -16.59 -2.65
C SER A 79 -3.05 -17.03 -1.56
N ALA A 80 -3.09 -18.32 -1.26
CA ALA A 80 -2.13 -19.02 -0.41
C ALA A 80 -1.55 -20.23 -1.17
N PHE A 81 -0.22 -20.29 -1.27
CA PHE A 81 0.53 -21.46 -1.73
C PHE A 81 1.22 -22.10 -0.54
N ARG A 82 0.77 -23.30 -0.14
CA ARG A 82 1.24 -23.99 1.08
C ARG A 82 2.23 -25.06 0.70
N PHE A 83 3.47 -24.90 1.13
CA PHE A 83 4.57 -25.82 0.91
C PHE A 83 4.66 -26.78 2.10
N HIS A 84 4.70 -28.08 1.83
CA HIS A 84 4.91 -29.12 2.85
C HIS A 84 5.40 -30.41 2.18
N ASP A 85 6.45 -31.02 2.72
CA ASP A 85 6.98 -32.32 2.28
C ASP A 85 7.21 -32.43 0.74
N GLY A 86 7.65 -31.34 0.11
CA GLY A 86 7.89 -31.28 -1.34
C GLY A 86 6.62 -31.14 -2.20
N ASN A 87 5.46 -30.92 -1.60
CA ASN A 87 4.17 -30.68 -2.27
C ASN A 87 3.74 -29.21 -2.11
N VAL A 88 2.83 -28.77 -2.96
CA VAL A 88 2.22 -27.42 -2.87
C VAL A 88 0.70 -27.51 -2.98
N ASP A 89 -0.01 -27.01 -1.99
CA ASP A 89 -1.45 -26.78 -2.05
C ASP A 89 -1.76 -25.32 -2.40
N PHE A 90 -2.89 -25.08 -3.07
CA PHE A 90 -3.38 -23.75 -3.41
C PHE A 90 -4.75 -23.49 -2.82
N GLN A 91 -4.96 -22.28 -2.31
CA GLN A 91 -6.27 -21.76 -1.94
C GLN A 91 -6.39 -20.30 -2.31
N GLN A 92 -7.58 -19.85 -2.70
CA GLN A 92 -7.85 -18.45 -2.98
C GLN A 92 -9.23 -18.04 -2.48
N LYS A 93 -9.30 -16.90 -1.78
CA LYS A 93 -10.54 -16.30 -1.26
C LYS A 93 -10.49 -14.79 -1.31
N PHE A 94 -11.64 -14.18 -1.57
CA PHE A 94 -11.80 -12.73 -1.43
C PHE A 94 -11.84 -12.31 0.04
N VAL A 95 -11.27 -11.15 0.32
CA VAL A 95 -11.51 -10.44 1.58
C VAL A 95 -12.96 -9.98 1.61
N ARG A 96 -13.72 -10.40 2.62
CA ARG A 96 -15.13 -10.00 2.80
C ARG A 96 -15.24 -8.61 3.42
N THR A 97 -14.76 -7.59 2.71
CA THR A 97 -14.91 -6.19 3.15
C THR A 97 -16.37 -5.74 3.14
N GLU A 98 -16.71 -4.67 3.86
CA GLU A 98 -18.05 -4.07 3.79
C GLU A 98 -18.48 -3.80 2.35
N LYS A 99 -17.58 -3.19 1.54
CA LYS A 99 -17.81 -2.96 0.11
C LYS A 99 -18.17 -4.26 -0.61
N PHE A 100 -17.34 -5.29 -0.50
CA PHE A 100 -17.54 -6.58 -1.17
C PHE A 100 -18.88 -7.24 -0.78
N VAL A 101 -19.19 -7.28 0.51
CA VAL A 101 -20.42 -7.92 1.01
C VAL A 101 -21.66 -7.18 0.48
N ARG A 102 -21.65 -5.85 0.54
CA ARG A 102 -22.79 -5.04 0.11
C ARG A 102 -22.99 -5.05 -1.40
N GLU A 103 -21.91 -5.04 -2.17
CA GLU A 103 -21.98 -5.20 -3.63
C GLU A 103 -22.51 -6.58 -4.02
N ARG A 104 -22.11 -7.64 -3.29
CA ARG A 104 -22.64 -8.99 -3.48
C ARG A 104 -24.14 -9.08 -3.17
N GLU A 105 -24.59 -8.46 -2.09
CA GLU A 105 -26.02 -8.38 -1.74
C GLU A 105 -26.84 -7.60 -2.78
N ALA A 106 -26.29 -6.51 -3.31
CA ALA A 106 -26.94 -5.70 -4.35
C ALA A 106 -26.82 -6.30 -5.76
N ASN A 107 -25.93 -7.30 -5.94
CA ASN A 107 -25.58 -7.91 -7.22
C ASN A 107 -25.11 -6.88 -8.28
N ARG A 108 -24.34 -5.87 -7.85
CA ARG A 108 -23.75 -4.81 -8.68
C ARG A 108 -22.68 -4.04 -7.91
N ALA A 109 -21.80 -3.35 -8.64
CA ALA A 109 -20.92 -2.34 -8.04
C ALA A 109 -21.74 -1.20 -7.39
N LEU A 110 -21.26 -0.76 -6.23
CA LEU A 110 -21.81 0.30 -5.39
C LEU A 110 -20.74 1.34 -5.02
N GLY A 111 -19.47 0.92 -4.90
CA GLY A 111 -18.34 1.82 -4.76
C GLY A 111 -18.08 2.59 -6.06
N GLY A 112 -17.78 3.87 -5.92
CA GLY A 112 -17.42 4.77 -7.02
C GLY A 112 -15.93 4.75 -7.32
N ALA A 113 -15.42 5.88 -7.82
CA ALA A 113 -14.05 6.04 -8.25
C ALA A 113 -13.06 5.79 -7.10
N TYR A 114 -11.86 5.36 -7.47
CA TYR A 114 -10.76 5.10 -6.55
C TYR A 114 -10.62 6.20 -5.49
N ARG A 115 -10.76 5.81 -4.22
CA ARG A 115 -10.67 6.71 -3.05
C ARG A 115 -11.60 7.93 -3.02
N ASN A 116 -12.57 8.04 -3.93
CA ASN A 116 -13.57 9.12 -3.92
C ASN A 116 -14.96 8.68 -3.45
N LYS A 117 -15.25 8.87 -2.15
CA LYS A 117 -16.53 8.53 -1.51
C LYS A 117 -17.74 9.33 -2.00
N TYR A 118 -17.53 10.47 -2.65
CA TYR A 118 -18.61 11.30 -3.17
C TYR A 118 -19.24 10.72 -4.44
N THR A 119 -18.56 9.75 -5.06
CA THR A 119 -19.04 9.03 -6.26
C THR A 119 -19.68 7.68 -5.95
N ASP A 120 -19.74 7.28 -4.67
CA ASP A 120 -20.40 6.04 -4.27
C ASP A 120 -21.92 6.14 -4.42
N LEU A 121 -22.55 5.04 -4.85
CA LEU A 121 -24.01 4.96 -4.93
C LEU A 121 -24.68 4.85 -3.55
N VAL A 122 -23.93 4.39 -2.56
CA VAL A 122 -24.36 4.21 -1.17
C VAL A 122 -23.27 4.69 -0.23
N GLU A 123 -23.65 5.08 0.98
CA GLU A 123 -22.66 5.30 2.02
C GLU A 123 -22.06 3.98 2.50
N LEU A 124 -20.74 3.85 2.48
CA LEU A 124 -19.96 2.76 3.07
C LEU A 124 -19.25 3.31 4.32
N LYS A 125 -19.25 2.58 5.44
CA LYS A 125 -18.53 3.02 6.64
C LYS A 125 -17.02 2.90 6.43
N VAL A 126 -16.60 1.80 5.82
CA VAL A 126 -15.22 1.57 5.40
C VAL A 126 -15.22 1.16 3.93
N ARG A 127 -14.62 1.99 3.08
CA ARG A 127 -14.64 1.85 1.61
C ARG A 127 -13.64 0.84 1.05
N THR A 128 -12.73 0.39 1.89
CA THR A 128 -11.53 -0.32 1.47
C THR A 128 -11.81 -1.61 0.70
N THR A 129 -10.89 -1.93 -0.21
CA THR A 129 -10.85 -3.19 -0.95
C THR A 129 -9.88 -4.20 -0.34
N ALA A 130 -9.04 -3.80 0.63
CA ALA A 130 -8.02 -4.64 1.26
C ALA A 130 -7.16 -5.43 0.25
N ASN A 131 -6.74 -4.76 -0.83
CA ASN A 131 -6.24 -5.41 -2.05
C ASN A 131 -4.74 -5.24 -2.33
N THR A 132 -4.01 -4.52 -1.49
CA THR A 132 -2.66 -4.05 -1.82
C THR A 132 -1.57 -4.95 -1.24
N ASN A 133 -1.73 -5.40 0.00
CA ASN A 133 -0.76 -6.31 0.62
C ASN A 133 -1.42 -7.27 1.62
N ILE A 134 -0.71 -8.34 1.95
CA ILE A 134 -1.10 -9.37 2.92
C ILE A 134 0.11 -9.71 3.80
N THR A 135 -0.04 -9.65 5.12
CA THR A 135 1.08 -9.96 6.04
C THR A 135 0.59 -10.76 7.23
N TYR A 136 1.33 -11.81 7.60
CA TYR A 136 1.05 -12.55 8.82
C TYR A 136 1.57 -11.78 10.03
N PHE A 137 0.68 -11.52 11.00
CA PHE A 137 1.01 -10.85 12.24
C PHE A 137 0.02 -11.27 13.34
N ASN A 138 0.54 -11.52 14.55
CA ASN A 138 -0.27 -11.90 15.72
C ASN A 138 -1.32 -12.99 15.40
N LYS A 139 -0.86 -14.11 14.81
CA LYS A 139 -1.66 -15.31 14.47
C LYS A 139 -2.74 -15.12 13.41
N SER A 140 -2.79 -13.96 12.75
CA SER A 140 -3.75 -13.66 11.70
C SER A 140 -3.03 -13.12 10.47
N LEU A 141 -3.72 -13.10 9.33
CA LEU A 141 -3.30 -12.33 8.18
C LEU A 141 -3.94 -10.93 8.24
N LEU A 142 -3.16 -9.90 7.95
CA LEU A 142 -3.60 -8.53 7.73
C LEU A 142 -3.73 -8.30 6.23
N ALA A 143 -4.95 -8.27 5.70
CA ALA A 143 -5.23 -7.83 4.34
C ALA A 143 -5.35 -6.30 4.33
N MET A 144 -4.46 -5.63 3.62
CA MET A 144 -4.20 -4.20 3.79
C MET A 144 -4.45 -3.40 2.52
N LYS A 145 -4.89 -2.16 2.74
CA LYS A 145 -4.96 -1.07 1.78
C LYS A 145 -4.83 0.23 2.56
N GLU A 146 -4.04 1.16 2.05
CA GLU A 146 -3.64 2.39 2.75
C GLU A 146 -4.78 3.39 3.06
N ASP A 147 -6.01 3.12 2.66
CA ASP A 147 -7.17 4.01 2.85
C ASP A 147 -8.06 3.67 4.05
N ALA A 148 -7.68 2.65 4.84
CA ALA A 148 -8.48 2.16 5.96
C ALA A 148 -7.66 1.32 6.95
N PRO A 149 -8.24 0.91 8.09
CA PRO A 149 -7.70 -0.17 8.90
C PRO A 149 -7.67 -1.50 8.12
N PRO A 150 -6.75 -2.44 8.43
CA PRO A 150 -6.67 -3.71 7.72
C PRO A 150 -7.83 -4.65 8.07
N TYR A 151 -8.04 -5.69 7.27
CA TYR A 151 -8.92 -6.80 7.61
C TYR A 151 -8.12 -8.00 8.11
N LEU A 152 -8.55 -8.60 9.22
CA LEU A 152 -8.04 -9.88 9.69
C LEU A 152 -8.62 -11.03 8.86
N MET A 153 -7.77 -11.97 8.49
CA MET A 153 -8.16 -13.25 7.91
C MET A 153 -7.46 -14.39 8.64
N ASP A 154 -8.14 -15.54 8.72
CA ASP A 154 -7.56 -16.77 9.23
C ASP A 154 -6.51 -17.29 8.23
N PRO A 155 -5.27 -17.58 8.65
CA PRO A 155 -4.18 -17.98 7.75
C PRO A 155 -4.40 -19.34 7.08
N ASN A 156 -5.18 -20.23 7.70
CA ASN A 156 -5.38 -21.60 7.20
C ASN A 156 -6.56 -21.70 6.24
N THR A 157 -7.66 -21.01 6.54
CA THR A 157 -8.92 -21.09 5.79
C THR A 157 -9.13 -19.91 4.85
N LEU A 158 -8.35 -18.83 5.01
CA LEU A 158 -8.54 -17.52 4.39
C LEU A 158 -9.93 -16.92 4.64
N GLU A 159 -10.62 -17.34 5.70
CA GLU A 159 -11.88 -16.72 6.09
C GLU A 159 -11.63 -15.35 6.70
N THR A 160 -12.41 -14.36 6.25
CA THR A 160 -12.34 -13.01 6.82
C THR A 160 -12.94 -13.01 8.22
N ILE A 161 -12.13 -12.58 9.19
CA ILE A 161 -12.52 -12.45 10.59
C ILE A 161 -13.22 -11.10 10.79
N GLY A 162 -12.68 -10.03 10.23
CA GLY A 162 -13.30 -8.69 10.30
C GLY A 162 -12.28 -7.56 10.15
N LEU A 163 -12.77 -6.33 10.24
CA LEU A 163 -11.92 -5.14 10.29
C LEU A 163 -11.10 -5.13 11.59
N CYS A 164 -9.83 -4.77 11.51
CA CYS A 164 -8.91 -4.72 12.63
C CYS A 164 -8.69 -3.26 13.08
N ASP A 165 -9.17 -2.91 14.26
CA ASP A 165 -8.82 -1.65 14.95
C ASP A 165 -7.85 -1.89 16.13
N PHE A 166 -7.30 -3.10 16.23
CA PHE A 166 -6.39 -3.55 17.30
C PHE A 166 -6.97 -3.34 18.71
N ASP A 167 -8.19 -3.83 18.94
CA ASP A 167 -8.94 -3.66 20.19
C ASP A 167 -9.17 -2.17 20.54
N GLY A 168 -9.44 -1.37 19.50
CA GLY A 168 -9.64 0.07 19.60
C GLY A 168 -8.38 0.90 19.84
N GLN A 169 -7.18 0.30 19.74
CA GLN A 169 -5.90 1.01 19.91
C GLN A 169 -5.47 1.80 18.66
N LEU A 170 -5.98 1.46 17.47
CA LEU A 170 -5.57 2.12 16.23
C LEU A 170 -5.91 3.63 16.27
N PRO A 171 -4.90 4.53 16.23
CA PRO A 171 -5.12 5.96 16.47
C PRO A 171 -5.64 6.71 15.23
N SER A 172 -5.40 6.19 14.03
CA SER A 172 -5.67 6.86 12.75
C SER A 172 -6.81 6.22 11.95
N CYS A 173 -7.40 7.00 11.05
CA CYS A 173 -8.40 6.51 10.09
C CYS A 173 -7.81 5.51 9.06
N THR A 174 -6.49 5.53 8.87
CA THR A 174 -5.77 4.76 7.85
C THR A 174 -4.63 3.94 8.47
N PHE A 175 -4.24 2.87 7.79
CA PHE A 175 -3.11 2.00 8.13
C PHE A 175 -2.39 1.62 6.83
N THR A 176 -1.05 1.71 6.79
CA THR A 176 -0.27 1.48 5.57
C THR A 176 -0.43 0.06 5.04
N ALA A 177 -0.40 -0.10 3.71
CA ALA A 177 -0.29 -1.41 3.10
C ALA A 177 1.13 -1.99 3.15
N HIS A 178 2.11 -1.23 3.65
CA HIS A 178 3.52 -1.61 3.62
C HIS A 178 4.17 -1.66 5.01
N PRO A 179 3.56 -2.29 6.02
CA PRO A 179 4.17 -2.35 7.34
C PRO A 179 5.53 -3.08 7.29
N LYS A 180 6.44 -2.72 8.19
CA LYS A 180 7.75 -3.38 8.31
C LYS A 180 7.79 -4.17 9.60
N MET A 181 8.28 -5.41 9.53
CA MET A 181 8.54 -6.21 10.72
C MET A 181 10.00 -6.01 11.14
N ASP A 182 10.22 -5.67 12.40
CA ASP A 182 11.55 -5.67 12.99
C ASP A 182 11.97 -7.12 13.30
N PRO A 183 13.02 -7.67 12.66
CA PRO A 183 13.47 -9.05 12.87
C PRO A 183 14.15 -9.26 14.22
N PHE A 184 14.53 -8.21 14.94
CA PHE A 184 15.16 -8.30 16.27
C PHE A 184 14.14 -8.26 17.39
N THR A 185 13.10 -7.42 17.27
CA THR A 185 12.07 -7.24 18.31
C THR A 185 10.75 -7.95 17.98
N GLY A 186 10.51 -8.28 16.72
CA GLY A 186 9.23 -8.77 16.22
C GLY A 186 8.15 -7.68 16.13
N GLU A 187 8.49 -6.42 16.38
CA GLU A 187 7.56 -5.30 16.28
C GLU A 187 7.07 -5.11 14.85
N LEU A 188 5.76 -4.88 14.69
CA LEU A 188 5.20 -4.39 13.45
C LEU A 188 5.22 -2.87 13.47
N VAL A 189 6.10 -2.29 12.67
CA VAL A 189 6.21 -0.85 12.47
C VAL A 189 5.29 -0.42 11.34
N SER A 190 4.47 0.59 11.57
CA SER A 190 3.41 1.00 10.65
C SER A 190 3.12 2.50 10.76
N PHE A 191 2.29 3.00 9.88
CA PHE A 191 1.79 4.37 9.91
C PHE A 191 0.46 4.48 9.16
N GLY A 192 -0.20 5.64 9.26
CA GLY A 192 -1.26 6.07 8.35
C GLY A 192 -1.00 7.50 7.88
N TYR A 193 -1.25 7.80 6.62
CA TYR A 193 -1.31 9.18 6.08
C TYR A 193 -2.75 9.54 5.73
N GLU A 194 -3.05 10.83 5.53
CA GLU A 194 -4.44 11.33 5.59
C GLU A 194 -5.13 10.83 6.88
N ALA A 195 -4.35 10.80 7.97
CA ALA A 195 -4.64 10.02 9.16
C ALA A 195 -5.88 10.50 9.93
N LYS A 196 -6.36 11.73 9.64
CA LYS A 196 -7.58 12.32 10.19
C LYS A 196 -8.72 12.41 9.17
N GLY A 197 -8.56 11.82 7.99
CA GLY A 197 -9.55 11.80 6.90
C GLY A 197 -9.04 12.44 5.60
N ASP A 198 -9.90 12.39 4.58
CA ASP A 198 -9.57 12.80 3.21
C ASP A 198 -8.93 14.19 3.14
N GLY A 199 -7.77 14.28 2.49
CA GLY A 199 -7.06 15.53 2.24
C GLY A 199 -6.44 16.17 3.50
N THR A 200 -6.26 15.42 4.59
CA THR A 200 -5.52 15.91 5.77
C THR A 200 -4.01 15.67 5.63
N PRO A 201 -3.15 16.62 6.05
CA PRO A 201 -1.68 16.45 5.99
C PRO A 201 -1.13 15.64 7.17
N ASP A 202 -2.02 15.15 8.05
CA ASP A 202 -1.66 14.38 9.23
C ASP A 202 -1.13 13.00 8.84
N VAL A 203 0.01 12.65 9.43
CA VAL A 203 0.61 11.32 9.39
C VAL A 203 0.70 10.81 10.83
N CYS A 204 0.30 9.56 11.05
CA CYS A 204 0.35 8.91 12.34
C CYS A 204 1.28 7.69 12.27
N TYR A 205 2.47 7.79 12.86
CA TYR A 205 3.43 6.70 12.99
C TYR A 205 3.16 5.91 14.27
N PHE A 206 3.25 4.58 14.23
CA PHE A 206 3.13 3.74 15.41
C PHE A 206 3.87 2.40 15.24
N SER A 207 4.21 1.79 16.37
CA SER A 207 4.76 0.44 16.43
C SER A 207 3.91 -0.45 17.33
N ILE A 208 3.81 -1.73 16.96
CA ILE A 208 2.94 -2.71 17.60
C ILE A 208 3.80 -3.91 18.01
N ALA A 209 3.76 -4.27 19.29
CA ALA A 209 4.43 -5.44 19.82
C ALA A 209 3.90 -6.74 19.18
N PRO A 210 4.67 -7.85 19.20
CA PRO A 210 4.23 -9.14 18.65
C PRO A 210 2.88 -9.67 19.17
N ASP A 211 2.47 -9.23 20.37
CA ASP A 211 1.19 -9.59 20.99
C ASP A 211 0.02 -8.68 20.61
N GLY A 212 0.25 -7.68 19.75
CA GLY A 212 -0.76 -6.74 19.25
C GLY A 212 -0.90 -5.45 20.07
N LYS A 213 -0.10 -5.23 21.12
CA LYS A 213 -0.14 -4.00 21.91
C LYS A 213 0.61 -2.86 21.22
N PHE A 214 0.03 -1.68 21.19
CA PHE A 214 0.72 -0.49 20.69
C PHE A 214 1.82 -0.07 21.67
N LEU A 215 3.02 0.17 21.15
CA LEU A 215 4.20 0.56 21.92
C LEU A 215 4.45 2.06 21.85
N GLN A 216 4.26 2.65 20.67
CA GLN A 216 4.48 4.07 20.43
C GLN A 216 3.44 4.59 19.43
N THR A 217 3.09 5.86 19.57
CA THR A 217 2.26 6.59 18.60
C THR A 217 2.77 8.02 18.51
N VAL A 218 3.04 8.47 17.28
CA VAL A 218 3.55 9.81 16.99
C VAL A 218 2.73 10.42 15.87
N TRP A 219 2.10 11.55 16.16
CA TRP A 219 1.40 12.36 15.16
C TRP A 219 2.33 13.45 14.64
N LEU A 220 2.43 13.55 13.32
CA LEU A 220 3.20 14.58 12.61
C LEU A 220 2.38 15.13 11.44
N VAL A 221 2.86 16.24 10.88
CA VAL A 221 2.20 16.94 9.77
C VAL A 221 3.17 17.02 8.59
N ALA A 222 2.75 16.52 7.45
CA ALA A 222 3.49 16.63 6.19
C ALA A 222 3.48 18.06 5.65
N PRO A 223 4.53 18.51 4.95
CA PRO A 223 4.64 19.89 4.46
C PRO A 223 3.65 20.19 3.33
N VAL A 224 3.20 19.16 2.62
CA VAL A 224 2.15 19.21 1.61
C VAL A 224 1.32 17.93 1.68
N LEU A 225 0.15 17.93 1.03
CA LEU A 225 -0.67 16.74 0.85
C LEU A 225 -0.05 15.90 -0.27
N GLY A 226 0.55 14.77 0.08
CA GLY A 226 1.14 13.84 -0.88
C GLY A 226 0.84 12.39 -0.50
N MET A 227 0.84 11.49 -1.47
CA MET A 227 0.75 10.06 -1.21
C MET A 227 2.04 9.58 -0.52
N ILE A 228 1.91 8.89 0.61
CA ILE A 228 3.01 8.18 1.28
C ILE A 228 2.67 6.69 1.22
N HIS A 229 2.98 6.05 0.09
CA HIS A 229 2.59 4.66 -0.17
C HIS A 229 3.40 3.67 0.67
N ASP A 230 4.72 3.82 0.63
CA ASP A 230 5.68 2.97 1.32
C ASP A 230 6.54 3.82 2.28
N PHE A 231 7.36 3.16 3.09
CA PHE A 231 8.25 3.79 4.05
C PHE A 231 9.43 2.88 4.37
N ALA A 232 10.47 3.43 4.99
CA ALA A 232 11.60 2.64 5.47
C ALA A 232 11.77 2.78 6.98
N ILE A 233 12.34 1.76 7.60
CA ILE A 233 12.80 1.81 8.99
C ILE A 233 14.29 1.49 8.99
N THR A 234 15.01 2.06 9.95
CA THR A 234 16.35 1.62 10.33
C THR A 234 16.34 1.24 11.81
N GLU A 235 17.51 1.02 12.40
CA GLU A 235 17.65 0.86 13.85
C GLU A 235 17.07 2.08 14.60
N ASN A 236 17.36 3.29 14.14
CA ASN A 236 17.06 4.54 14.86
C ASN A 236 16.16 5.53 14.09
N TRP A 237 15.80 5.27 12.84
CA TRP A 237 15.06 6.24 12.01
C TRP A 237 13.89 5.62 11.26
N ILE A 238 12.92 6.47 10.92
CA ILE A 238 11.79 6.18 10.05
C ILE A 238 11.84 7.16 8.88
N LEU A 239 11.67 6.65 7.65
CA LEU A 239 11.71 7.43 6.43
C LEU A 239 10.36 7.40 5.71
N PHE A 240 9.79 8.57 5.43
CA PHE A 240 8.50 8.73 4.74
C PHE A 240 8.72 9.36 3.36
N PRO A 241 8.97 8.56 2.30
CA PRO A 241 9.06 9.06 0.94
C PRO A 241 7.67 9.49 0.47
N MET A 242 7.51 10.77 0.15
CA MET A 242 6.23 11.31 -0.26
C MET A 242 6.21 11.55 -1.77
N ILE A 243 5.27 10.89 -2.44
CA ILE A 243 5.03 10.99 -3.86
C ILE A 243 4.27 12.31 -4.11
N PRO A 244 4.69 13.15 -5.11
CA PRO A 244 4.01 14.39 -5.53
C PRO A 244 2.62 14.20 -6.17
N LEU A 245 1.80 13.30 -5.65
CA LEU A 245 0.38 13.16 -5.97
C LEU A 245 -0.42 13.86 -4.89
N VAL A 246 -1.06 14.98 -5.23
CA VAL A 246 -1.76 15.85 -4.29
C VAL A 246 -3.27 15.62 -4.29
N CYS A 247 -3.89 15.79 -3.13
CA CYS A 247 -5.33 15.65 -2.94
C CYS A 247 -6.03 17.02 -2.87
N ASP A 248 -7.17 17.16 -3.56
CA ASP A 248 -8.06 18.32 -3.48
C ASP A 248 -9.50 17.84 -3.20
N LEU A 249 -10.07 18.31 -2.08
CA LEU A 249 -11.37 17.85 -1.61
C LEU A 249 -12.52 18.37 -2.48
N GLU A 250 -12.40 19.56 -3.07
CA GLU A 250 -13.44 20.13 -3.93
C GLU A 250 -13.46 19.41 -5.28
N ARG A 251 -12.28 19.04 -5.82
CA ARG A 251 -12.16 18.15 -6.99
C ARG A 251 -12.85 16.82 -6.73
N MET A 252 -12.64 16.20 -5.57
CA MET A 252 -13.31 14.96 -5.20
C MET A 252 -14.83 15.13 -5.10
N LYS A 253 -15.32 16.18 -4.43
CA LYS A 253 -16.76 16.47 -4.31
C LYS A 253 -17.42 16.71 -5.67
N ALA A 254 -16.69 17.27 -6.62
CA ALA A 254 -17.13 17.44 -8.01
C ALA A 254 -17.09 16.12 -8.83
N GLY A 255 -16.69 15.00 -8.23
CA GLY A 255 -16.61 13.69 -8.85
C GLY A 255 -15.28 13.38 -9.54
N GLY A 256 -14.27 14.23 -9.38
CA GLY A 256 -12.92 14.03 -9.92
C GLY A 256 -12.04 13.07 -9.11
N GLU A 257 -10.80 12.91 -9.55
CA GLU A 257 -9.83 11.99 -8.95
C GLU A 257 -9.35 12.44 -7.56
N HIS A 258 -9.08 11.47 -6.67
CA HIS A 258 -8.44 11.73 -5.38
C HIS A 258 -7.03 12.29 -5.59
N TRP A 259 -6.25 11.67 -6.47
CA TRP A 259 -4.87 12.03 -6.74
C TRP A 259 -4.72 12.83 -8.04
N GLN A 260 -3.82 13.79 -8.02
CA GLN A 260 -3.37 14.56 -9.17
C GLN A 260 -1.87 14.79 -9.05
N TRP A 261 -1.11 14.57 -10.12
CA TRP A 261 0.33 14.86 -10.08
C TRP A 261 0.58 16.36 -10.01
N ASP A 262 1.55 16.78 -9.19
CA ASP A 262 2.02 18.17 -9.18
C ASP A 262 3.53 18.21 -9.46
N SER A 263 3.88 18.68 -10.65
CA SER A 263 5.27 18.82 -11.11
C SER A 263 6.03 19.93 -10.39
N ASN A 264 5.34 20.82 -9.67
CA ASN A 264 5.96 21.89 -8.88
C ASN A 264 6.28 21.46 -7.45
N VAL A 265 5.72 20.33 -6.99
CA VAL A 265 5.99 19.78 -5.66
C VAL A 265 7.27 18.94 -5.72
N PRO A 266 8.33 19.26 -4.95
CA PRO A 266 9.53 18.44 -4.91
C PRO A 266 9.26 17.08 -4.27
N PHE A 267 10.12 16.10 -4.52
CA PHE A 267 10.11 14.86 -3.75
C PHE A 267 10.56 15.19 -2.32
N TYR A 268 9.68 14.97 -1.33
CA TYR A 268 10.05 15.08 0.07
C TYR A 268 10.31 13.72 0.70
N LEU A 269 11.35 13.66 1.54
CA LEU A 269 11.63 12.54 2.44
C LEU A 269 11.52 13.01 3.88
N GLY A 270 10.47 12.56 4.57
CA GLY A 270 10.35 12.75 6.02
C GLY A 270 11.33 11.85 6.75
N VAL A 271 12.13 12.39 7.67
CA VAL A 271 13.10 11.65 8.49
C VAL A 271 12.76 11.89 9.95
N LEU A 272 12.34 10.84 10.64
CA LEU A 272 11.88 10.89 12.03
C LEU A 272 12.70 9.94 12.89
N PRO A 273 13.15 10.32 14.09
CA PRO A 273 13.70 9.34 15.03
C PRO A 273 12.67 8.24 15.32
N ARG A 274 13.10 6.99 15.30
CA ARG A 274 12.21 5.83 15.50
C ARG A 274 11.69 5.76 16.93
N HIS A 275 12.56 6.02 17.89
CA HIS A 275 12.32 5.81 19.32
C HIS A 275 12.06 7.13 20.04
N GLY A 276 10.95 7.18 20.79
CA GLY A 276 10.65 8.30 21.70
C GLY A 276 10.44 9.66 21.03
N ALA A 277 10.17 9.67 19.72
CA ALA A 277 10.04 10.89 18.94
C ALA A 277 8.73 11.63 19.23
N LYS A 278 8.80 12.95 19.07
CA LYS A 278 7.64 13.84 18.94
C LYS A 278 7.46 14.19 17.47
N GLY A 279 6.24 14.55 17.09
CA GLY A 279 5.95 14.97 15.72
C GLY A 279 6.81 16.14 15.23
N SER A 280 7.24 17.02 16.15
CA SER A 280 8.13 18.15 15.86
C SER A 280 9.57 17.75 15.51
N ASP A 281 9.96 16.50 15.74
CA ASP A 281 11.33 16.02 15.51
C ASP A 281 11.54 15.59 14.05
N VAL A 282 10.47 15.54 13.24
CA VAL A 282 10.57 15.22 11.81
C VAL A 282 11.33 16.30 11.06
N LYS A 283 12.26 15.86 10.20
CA LYS A 283 12.88 16.70 9.17
C LYS A 283 12.34 16.31 7.81
N TRP A 284 11.89 17.28 7.04
CA TRP A 284 11.46 17.06 5.66
C TRP A 284 12.58 17.49 4.72
N LEU A 285 13.34 16.50 4.26
CA LEU A 285 14.38 16.72 3.24
C LEU A 285 13.72 16.77 1.86
N ARG A 286 14.32 17.45 0.88
CA ARG A 286 13.77 17.64 -0.47
C ARG A 286 14.77 17.30 -1.56
N ALA A 287 14.28 16.73 -2.65
CA ALA A 287 15.00 16.50 -3.90
C ALA A 287 14.19 17.09 -5.07
N PRO A 288 14.74 17.16 -6.30
CA PRO A 288 13.94 17.44 -7.49
C PRO A 288 12.69 16.56 -7.54
N ASN A 289 11.62 17.07 -8.17
CA ASN A 289 10.37 16.32 -8.38
C ASN A 289 10.67 14.93 -8.96
N ALA A 290 10.14 13.90 -8.31
CA ALA A 290 10.39 12.50 -8.65
C ALA A 290 9.27 11.64 -8.04
N PHE A 291 9.13 10.43 -8.56
CA PHE A 291 8.25 9.40 -8.04
C PHE A 291 9.10 8.36 -7.30
N PRO A 292 9.15 8.40 -5.95
CA PRO A 292 9.75 7.32 -5.17
C PRO A 292 8.85 6.09 -5.25
N GLY A 293 9.39 4.99 -5.76
CA GLY A 293 8.73 3.69 -5.76
C GLY A 293 8.93 2.95 -4.44
N HIS A 294 8.85 1.63 -4.47
CA HIS A 294 8.97 0.82 -3.26
C HIS A 294 10.38 0.86 -2.65
N THR A 295 10.41 0.82 -1.33
CA THR A 295 11.63 0.69 -0.54
C THR A 295 12.22 -0.70 -0.75
N ALA A 296 13.46 -0.76 -1.22
CA ALA A 296 14.21 -2.01 -1.23
C ALA A 296 14.79 -2.30 0.16
N ASN A 297 15.47 -1.32 0.75
CA ASN A 297 16.07 -1.42 2.07
C ASN A 297 16.44 -0.02 2.61
N ALA A 298 16.59 0.12 3.93
CA ALA A 298 17.36 1.20 4.54
C ALA A 298 18.28 0.61 5.62
N TYR A 299 19.33 1.31 6.02
CA TYR A 299 20.15 0.95 7.17
C TYR A 299 21.04 2.11 7.60
N GLU A 300 21.73 1.96 8.73
CA GLU A 300 22.70 2.96 9.21
C GLU A 300 24.15 2.48 9.07
N THR A 301 25.01 3.34 8.54
CA THR A 301 26.46 3.11 8.49
C THR A 301 27.08 3.25 9.90
N PRO A 302 28.33 2.78 10.12
CA PRO A 302 29.02 3.00 11.40
C PRO A 302 29.20 4.47 11.81
N SER A 303 29.17 5.41 10.86
CA SER A 303 29.21 6.86 11.15
C SER A 303 27.84 7.44 11.52
N GLY A 304 26.77 6.63 11.44
CA GLY A 304 25.39 7.05 11.67
C GLY A 304 24.73 7.74 10.49
N ASN A 305 25.28 7.59 9.27
CA ASN A 305 24.57 8.00 8.05
C ASN A 305 23.48 6.99 7.73
N ILE A 306 22.36 7.47 7.19
CA ILE A 306 21.32 6.62 6.62
C ILE A 306 21.71 6.27 5.19
N VAL A 307 21.66 4.99 4.86
CA VAL A 307 21.63 4.47 3.50
C VAL A 307 20.19 4.09 3.20
N TYR A 308 19.63 4.60 2.11
CA TYR A 308 18.26 4.34 1.70
C TYR A 308 18.20 3.94 0.22
N ASP A 309 17.78 2.70 -0.01
CA ASP A 309 17.68 2.06 -1.31
C ASP A 309 16.22 1.91 -1.74
N LEU A 310 15.90 2.40 -2.94
CA LEU A 310 14.54 2.39 -3.50
C LEU A 310 14.56 2.39 -5.04
N SER A 311 13.43 2.05 -5.64
CA SER A 311 13.16 2.42 -7.03
C SER A 311 12.79 3.90 -7.11
N LEU A 312 13.30 4.63 -8.12
CA LEU A 312 13.04 6.05 -8.32
C LEU A 312 12.84 6.35 -9.80
N ALA A 313 11.73 7.01 -10.13
CA ALA A 313 11.49 7.56 -11.46
C ALA A 313 11.49 9.09 -11.41
N ASP A 314 11.96 9.73 -12.47
CA ASP A 314 11.99 11.19 -12.62
C ASP A 314 10.68 11.78 -13.17
N LYS A 315 9.67 10.94 -13.37
CA LYS A 315 8.36 11.28 -13.94
C LYS A 315 7.22 10.62 -13.16
N ASN A 316 6.00 11.08 -13.40
CA ASN A 316 4.79 10.46 -12.87
C ASN A 316 4.62 9.02 -13.39
N VAL A 317 4.82 8.02 -12.53
CA VAL A 317 4.58 6.61 -12.86
C VAL A 317 3.08 6.31 -13.02
N PHE A 318 2.24 7.00 -12.26
CA PHE A 318 0.78 6.87 -12.33
C PHE A 318 0.20 7.84 -13.36
N PHE A 319 0.59 7.66 -14.62
CA PHE A 319 0.22 8.49 -15.77
C PHE A 319 -1.31 8.66 -15.97
N TRP A 320 -2.14 7.78 -15.40
CA TRP A 320 -3.61 7.92 -15.40
C TRP A 320 -4.13 9.00 -14.43
N TRP A 321 -3.29 9.51 -13.53
CA TRP A 321 -3.53 10.72 -12.73
C TRP A 321 -2.61 11.83 -13.23
N PRO A 322 -2.97 12.53 -14.32
CA PRO A 322 -2.15 13.57 -14.92
C PRO A 322 -2.01 14.79 -14.01
N ASP A 323 -1.22 15.78 -14.45
CA ASP A 323 -1.18 17.10 -13.82
C ASP A 323 -2.47 17.92 -14.05
N ALA A 324 -2.51 19.16 -13.53
CA ALA A 324 -3.67 20.05 -13.63
C ALA A 324 -4.03 20.45 -15.06
N GLU A 325 -3.03 20.49 -15.95
CA GLU A 325 -3.19 20.76 -17.37
C GLU A 325 -3.53 19.51 -18.20
N GLY A 326 -3.55 18.33 -17.56
CA GLY A 326 -3.85 17.05 -18.19
C GLY A 326 -2.64 16.39 -18.85
N ASN A 327 -1.41 16.84 -18.56
CA ASN A 327 -0.20 16.21 -19.06
C ASN A 327 0.14 14.97 -18.22
N ALA A 328 0.57 13.91 -18.92
CA ALA A 328 1.15 12.72 -18.34
C ALA A 328 2.24 12.16 -19.27
N PRO A 329 3.27 11.52 -18.73
CA PRO A 329 4.26 10.84 -19.56
C PRO A 329 3.63 9.66 -20.29
N ALA A 330 4.14 9.33 -21.48
CA ALA A 330 3.77 8.08 -22.12
C ALA A 330 4.38 6.90 -21.34
N PRO A 331 3.64 5.78 -21.15
CA PRO A 331 4.09 4.69 -20.27
C PRO A 331 5.48 4.13 -20.62
N GLN A 332 5.81 4.05 -21.91
CA GLN A 332 7.11 3.56 -22.38
C GLN A 332 8.29 4.50 -22.09
N ASP A 333 8.03 5.76 -21.72
CA ASP A 333 9.05 6.76 -21.42
C ASP A 333 9.29 6.91 -19.91
N ILE A 334 8.64 6.08 -19.10
CA ILE A 334 8.75 6.05 -17.64
C ILE A 334 9.81 5.01 -17.29
N HIS A 335 10.89 5.45 -16.68
CA HIS A 335 11.98 4.58 -16.23
C HIS A 335 12.15 4.67 -14.73
N ALA A 336 12.18 3.52 -14.05
CA ALA A 336 12.32 3.43 -12.61
C ALA A 336 13.67 2.78 -12.29
N GLN A 337 14.65 3.58 -11.88
CA GLN A 337 15.99 3.09 -11.59
C GLN A 337 16.12 2.64 -10.14
N TYR A 338 16.99 1.66 -9.88
CA TYR A 338 17.38 1.35 -8.51
C TYR A 338 18.45 2.35 -8.05
N VAL A 339 18.15 3.13 -7.01
CA VAL A 339 19.03 4.19 -6.53
C VAL A 339 19.29 4.08 -5.03
N ARG A 340 20.39 4.68 -4.60
CA ARG A 340 20.83 4.76 -3.20
C ARG A 340 21.05 6.20 -2.79
N TYR A 341 20.33 6.64 -1.77
CA TYR A 341 20.68 7.84 -1.00
C TYR A 341 21.62 7.46 0.16
N GLU A 342 22.63 8.28 0.41
CA GLU A 342 23.41 8.22 1.65
C GLU A 342 23.53 9.64 2.23
N PHE A 343 23.07 9.84 3.47
CA PHE A 343 23.06 11.16 4.11
C PHE A 343 23.13 11.09 5.64
N ASP A 344 23.61 12.15 6.29
CA ASP A 344 23.57 12.28 7.75
C ASP A 344 22.19 12.81 8.20
N PRO A 345 21.37 12.02 8.90
CA PRO A 345 20.04 12.48 9.34
C PRO A 345 20.10 13.59 10.39
N ARG A 346 21.26 13.82 11.01
CA ARG A 346 21.45 14.83 12.06
C ARG A 346 21.86 16.18 11.49
N ALA A 347 22.28 16.26 10.22
CA ALA A 347 22.64 17.49 9.55
C ALA A 347 21.54 18.55 9.68
N THR A 348 21.95 19.81 9.87
CA THR A 348 21.06 20.98 10.06
C THR A 348 21.40 22.14 9.13
N ASP A 349 22.45 22.00 8.34
CA ASP A 349 22.99 22.98 7.41
C ASP A 349 22.21 23.05 6.09
N SER A 350 21.54 21.96 5.71
CA SER A 350 20.67 21.91 4.53
C SER A 350 19.46 20.99 4.75
N LEU A 351 18.36 21.28 4.05
CA LEU A 351 17.22 20.38 3.89
C LEU A 351 17.19 19.71 2.52
N ASP A 352 18.23 19.89 1.69
CA ASP A 352 18.30 19.27 0.38
C ASP A 352 18.91 17.86 0.50
N LEU A 353 18.25 16.87 -0.08
CA LEU A 353 18.80 15.53 -0.23
C LEU A 353 19.99 15.56 -1.19
N PRO A 354 21.03 14.76 -0.93
CA PRO A 354 22.09 14.58 -1.91
C PRO A 354 21.54 13.90 -3.16
N THR A 355 22.19 14.12 -4.30
CA THR A 355 21.90 13.34 -5.52
C THR A 355 22.14 11.85 -5.22
N PRO A 356 21.16 10.97 -5.47
CA PRO A 356 21.36 9.55 -5.20
C PRO A 356 22.34 8.93 -6.20
N THR A 357 22.99 7.85 -5.79
CA THR A 357 23.79 7.03 -6.69
C THR A 357 22.89 6.01 -7.37
N THR A 358 22.88 5.95 -8.70
CA THR A 358 22.20 4.88 -9.43
C THR A 358 22.98 3.56 -9.24
N ILE A 359 22.33 2.56 -8.66
CA ILE A 359 22.89 1.23 -8.43
C ILE A 359 22.62 0.33 -9.63
N LEU A 360 21.42 0.40 -10.21
CA LEU A 360 21.06 -0.29 -11.46
C LEU A 360 20.39 0.68 -12.41
N HIS A 361 20.90 0.72 -13.65
CA HIS A 361 20.40 1.58 -14.72
C HIS A 361 19.22 0.98 -15.51
N HIS A 362 18.87 -0.27 -15.24
CA HIS A 362 17.69 -0.92 -15.83
C HIS A 362 16.46 -0.61 -15.00
N ASP A 363 15.29 -0.66 -15.64
CA ASP A 363 14.00 -0.53 -14.96
C ASP A 363 13.84 -1.63 -13.91
N MET A 364 13.51 -1.22 -12.68
CA MET A 364 13.37 -2.08 -11.52
C MET A 364 12.21 -1.62 -10.65
N GLU A 365 11.37 -2.58 -10.26
CA GLU A 365 10.31 -2.41 -9.27
C GLU A 365 10.04 -3.74 -8.55
N PHE A 366 9.17 -3.71 -7.54
CA PHE A 366 8.88 -4.80 -6.60
C PHE A 366 10.15 -5.34 -5.93
N PRO A 367 11.01 -4.47 -5.34
CA PRO A 367 12.17 -4.94 -4.63
C PRO A 367 11.75 -5.76 -3.40
N ALA A 368 12.47 -6.86 -3.19
CA ALA A 368 12.34 -7.68 -1.99
C ALA A 368 13.73 -7.92 -1.41
N SER A 369 13.90 -7.59 -0.13
CA SER A 369 15.10 -7.83 0.65
C SER A 369 14.84 -8.92 1.67
N THR A 370 15.85 -9.76 1.93
CA THR A 370 15.68 -10.82 2.93
C THR A 370 15.68 -10.23 4.32
N SER A 371 14.76 -10.68 5.17
CA SER A 371 14.70 -10.30 6.59
C SER A 371 15.99 -10.64 7.36
N ALA A 372 16.78 -11.59 6.87
CA ALA A 372 18.00 -12.09 7.51
C ALA A 372 19.32 -11.44 7.05
N SER A 373 19.35 -10.71 5.92
CA SER A 373 20.64 -10.28 5.33
C SER A 373 21.14 -8.90 5.75
N SER A 374 20.42 -8.17 6.61
CA SER A 374 20.95 -6.91 7.16
C SER A 374 21.11 -7.05 8.68
N PRO A 375 22.33 -6.92 9.22
CA PRO A 375 22.50 -6.70 10.65
C PRO A 375 21.81 -5.41 11.14
N ARG A 376 21.21 -4.59 10.25
CA ARG A 376 20.74 -3.22 10.51
C ARG A 376 19.50 -2.77 9.69
N LEU A 377 18.58 -3.70 9.36
CA LEU A 377 17.12 -3.52 9.07
C LEU A 377 16.66 -2.55 7.96
N THR A 378 16.10 -2.99 6.81
CA THR A 378 14.76 -3.59 6.54
C THR A 378 14.72 -4.79 5.59
N GLY A 379 13.77 -5.70 5.84
CA GLY A 379 13.31 -6.74 4.92
C GLY A 379 11.78 -6.65 4.74
N THR A 380 11.25 -7.05 3.58
CA THR A 380 9.82 -7.34 3.46
C THR A 380 9.49 -8.59 4.28
N ALA A 381 8.31 -8.63 4.91
CA ALA A 381 7.95 -9.68 5.84
C ALA A 381 7.85 -11.05 5.13
N SER A 382 8.93 -11.83 5.15
CA SER A 382 8.88 -13.28 5.07
C SER A 382 8.90 -13.83 6.49
N SER A 383 7.74 -14.29 6.97
CA SER A 383 7.65 -15.06 8.20
C SER A 383 8.21 -16.45 7.96
N THR A 384 9.18 -16.86 8.77
CA THR A 384 9.56 -18.27 8.96
C THR A 384 8.48 -19.03 9.68
#